data_AF-A0A9D1E8L0-F1
#
_entry.id   AF-A0A9D1E8L0-F1
#
_cell.length_a   1.000
_cell.length_b   1.000
_cell.length_c   1.000
_cell.angle_alpha   90.00
_cell.angle_beta   90.00
_cell.angle_gamma   90.00
#
_symmetry.space_group_name_H-M   'P 1'
#
loop_
_entity.id
_entity.type
_entity.pdbx_description
1 polymer ?
#
loop_
_entity_poly.entity_id
_entity_poly.type
_entity_poly.pdbx_seq_one_letter_code
_entity_poly.pdbx_strand_id
1 'polypeptide(L)'
;MREKETFAAKWIRTPKGELVADFGQNLAGYTKIRVTAKAGDQIVLTHGETLDEHGNFTVENFQPNGRTPRNLDQKITYICKDGVNEFKPAFSIFGFRYAKVETDIPVENIELTSIAVYSDMEQTGFFVCSDADVNQLFHNALWSQKSNFVDVPTDCPTRERAGWTGDAQVYIPTALYLTDAYPVFRKWLSELRLVQFEDGNLPGVAPVQEPMEGLAVMMAGSAGWGDACVIVPYTLWKVYGDRRILEENYDMMKRWVERCRKLAETSRPETKEKAGEYVGYIIDTGFHWGEWLEPDRQSEDVLRDNIMKGIPEVTTPYFYYSSKLLGEIAGILGKGEDEKIYLELAEKIRTAFNRYVIDNGRIHSDRQCAYVRPIALGLLDPEDERQAAEDLNELVQKMDYHLNTGFLSTPFLCKVLSEHGYADTAYRLLLQDICPGWLYAVKKGATTIWETWDGVREDGTVHDSLNHYSYGAVVGWLFDSVCGIRVSGDQISICPTPGEALTEASAIYDSPLGRIACGWKRETDGIQYHIVIPANGEARVRLPGEKPQVLTAGEYDLQVYKYK
;
A
#
# COMPACT_ATOMS: atom_id res chain seq x y z
N MET A 1 -5.47 -20.12 3.54
CA MET A 1 -5.96 -19.82 2.17
C MET A 1 -7.22 -20.62 1.90
N ARG A 2 -8.20 -20.05 1.18
CA ARG A 2 -9.45 -20.72 0.76
C ARG A 2 -9.84 -20.27 -0.65
N GLU A 3 -10.63 -21.09 -1.33
CA GLU A 3 -11.41 -20.66 -2.51
C GLU A 3 -12.49 -19.68 -2.06
N LYS A 4 -12.65 -18.59 -2.81
CA LYS A 4 -13.51 -17.46 -2.46
C LYS A 4 -14.46 -17.14 -3.61
N GLU A 5 -14.45 -15.92 -4.14
CA GLU A 5 -15.32 -15.49 -5.23
C GLU A 5 -15.01 -16.24 -6.54
N THR A 6 -16.04 -16.41 -7.37
CA THR A 6 -15.93 -17.08 -8.66
C THR A 6 -16.53 -16.23 -9.78
N PHE A 7 -15.89 -16.21 -10.96
CA PHE A 7 -16.37 -15.47 -12.12
C PHE A 7 -16.48 -16.38 -13.33
N ALA A 8 -17.67 -16.43 -13.94
CA ALA A 8 -17.89 -17.15 -15.18
C ALA A 8 -17.23 -16.42 -16.35
N ALA A 9 -16.60 -17.17 -17.25
CA ALA A 9 -15.95 -16.60 -18.43
C ALA A 9 -16.95 -15.95 -19.38
N LYS A 10 -16.57 -14.79 -19.93
CA LYS A 10 -17.15 -14.22 -21.14
C LYS A 10 -16.18 -14.46 -22.29
N TRP A 11 -16.67 -15.05 -23.37
CA TRP A 11 -15.86 -15.37 -24.54
C TRP A 11 -15.63 -14.13 -25.41
N ILE A 12 -14.38 -13.87 -25.75
CA ILE A 12 -13.98 -12.88 -26.75
C ILE A 12 -13.12 -13.54 -27.83
N ARG A 13 -13.17 -12.97 -29.04
CA ARG A 13 -12.21 -13.28 -30.10
C ARG A 13 -11.35 -12.06 -30.33
N THR A 14 -10.03 -12.22 -30.21
CA THR A 14 -9.09 -11.12 -30.43
C THR A 14 -8.98 -10.78 -31.92
N PRO A 15 -8.42 -9.61 -32.31
CA PRO A 15 -8.15 -9.30 -33.71
C PRO A 15 -7.22 -10.30 -34.42
N LYS A 16 -6.33 -10.98 -33.70
CA LYS A 16 -5.53 -12.12 -34.21
C LYS A 16 -6.31 -13.43 -34.33
N GLY A 17 -7.59 -13.45 -33.96
CA GLY A 17 -8.48 -14.62 -34.02
C GLY A 17 -8.36 -15.57 -32.83
N GLU A 18 -7.63 -15.19 -31.78
CA GLU A 18 -7.44 -16.02 -30.58
C GLU A 18 -8.74 -16.11 -29.78
N LEU A 19 -9.01 -17.30 -29.23
CA LEU A 19 -10.13 -17.49 -28.30
C LEU A 19 -9.65 -17.14 -26.89
N VAL A 20 -10.30 -16.18 -26.25
CA VAL A 20 -9.94 -15.71 -24.91
C VAL A 20 -11.17 -15.68 -24.02
N ALA A 21 -11.01 -16.12 -22.78
CA ALA A 21 -11.97 -15.92 -21.70
C ALA A 21 -11.62 -14.65 -20.93
N ASP A 22 -12.55 -13.69 -20.84
CA ASP A 22 -12.50 -12.55 -19.91
C ASP A 22 -13.33 -12.87 -18.67
N PHE A 23 -12.71 -12.86 -17.50
CA PHE A 23 -13.38 -13.08 -16.21
C PHE A 23 -13.91 -11.77 -15.59
N GLY A 24 -13.60 -10.62 -16.18
CA GLY A 24 -14.06 -9.30 -15.75
C GLY A 24 -13.34 -8.72 -14.53
N GLN A 25 -12.51 -9.51 -13.85
CA GLN A 25 -11.74 -9.12 -12.65
C GLN A 25 -10.33 -9.71 -12.73
N ASN A 26 -9.31 -8.88 -12.54
CA ASN A 26 -7.94 -9.34 -12.30
C ASN A 26 -7.81 -9.85 -10.86
N LEU A 27 -7.40 -11.11 -10.68
CA LEU A 27 -7.38 -11.78 -9.39
C LEU A 27 -6.20 -12.74 -9.26
N ALA A 28 -5.88 -13.14 -8.03
CA ALA A 28 -5.06 -14.32 -7.77
C ALA A 28 -5.92 -15.56 -7.57
N GLY A 29 -5.66 -16.63 -8.32
CA GLY A 29 -6.43 -17.85 -8.22
C GLY A 29 -6.10 -18.86 -9.31
N TYR A 30 -7.11 -19.60 -9.77
CA TYR A 30 -6.97 -20.50 -10.89
C TYR A 30 -8.29 -20.69 -11.64
N THR A 31 -8.24 -21.31 -12.82
CA THR A 31 -9.43 -21.59 -13.63
C THR A 31 -9.93 -23.01 -13.39
N LYS A 32 -11.20 -23.15 -13.02
CA LYS A 32 -11.95 -24.41 -13.09
C LYS A 32 -12.44 -24.63 -14.52
N ILE A 33 -12.19 -25.82 -15.03
CA ILE A 33 -12.59 -26.31 -16.35
C ILE A 33 -13.73 -27.31 -16.16
N ARG A 34 -14.82 -27.12 -16.90
CA ARG A 34 -15.83 -28.15 -17.14
C ARG A 34 -16.05 -28.27 -18.64
N VAL A 35 -15.84 -29.46 -19.18
CA VAL A 35 -15.87 -29.67 -20.64
C VAL A 35 -16.42 -31.04 -21.02
N THR A 36 -17.19 -31.10 -22.10
CA THR A 36 -17.56 -32.36 -22.76
C THR A 36 -16.67 -32.58 -23.98
N ALA A 37 -15.89 -33.66 -23.97
CA ALA A 37 -14.85 -33.92 -24.97
C ALA A 37 -14.62 -35.42 -25.23
N LYS A 38 -13.78 -35.76 -26.21
CA LYS A 38 -13.30 -37.12 -26.44
C LYS A 38 -11.98 -37.37 -25.69
N ALA A 39 -11.69 -38.64 -25.46
CA ALA A 39 -10.43 -39.05 -24.89
C ALA A 39 -9.25 -38.58 -25.76
N GLY A 40 -8.30 -37.89 -25.14
CA GLY A 40 -7.12 -37.33 -25.80
C GLY A 40 -7.28 -35.90 -26.32
N ASP A 41 -8.49 -35.34 -26.36
CA ASP A 41 -8.68 -33.92 -26.66
C ASP A 41 -7.97 -33.07 -25.59
N GLN A 42 -7.41 -31.92 -25.99
CA GLN A 42 -6.62 -31.08 -25.12
C GLN A 42 -7.21 -29.68 -24.98
N ILE A 43 -7.12 -29.12 -23.77
CA ILE A 43 -7.33 -27.69 -23.51
C ILE A 43 -6.06 -27.13 -22.90
N VAL A 44 -5.51 -26.09 -23.51
CA VAL A 44 -4.42 -25.29 -22.93
C VAL A 44 -4.96 -23.92 -22.56
N LEU A 45 -4.72 -23.52 -21.31
CA LEU A 45 -5.05 -22.20 -20.79
C LEU A 45 -3.77 -21.46 -20.43
N THR A 46 -3.52 -20.30 -21.04
CA THR A 46 -2.45 -19.39 -20.66
C THR A 46 -3.08 -18.14 -20.02
N HIS A 47 -2.65 -17.75 -18.83
CA HIS A 47 -3.32 -16.72 -18.04
C HIS A 47 -2.53 -15.40 -18.05
N GLY A 48 -3.24 -14.28 -18.29
CA GLY A 48 -2.66 -12.93 -18.36
C GLY A 48 -3.53 -11.87 -17.67
N GLU A 49 -2.92 -10.75 -17.28
CA GLU A 49 -3.60 -9.66 -16.57
C GLU A 49 -4.41 -8.75 -17.52
N THR A 50 -3.97 -8.63 -18.78
CA THR A 50 -4.51 -7.66 -19.74
C THR A 50 -4.41 -8.14 -21.20
N LEU A 51 -4.91 -7.31 -22.12
CA LEU A 51 -4.69 -7.40 -23.57
C LEU A 51 -3.65 -6.36 -24.01
N ASP A 52 -3.02 -6.58 -25.16
CA ASP A 52 -2.08 -5.64 -25.78
C ASP A 52 -2.80 -4.41 -26.39
N GLU A 53 -2.02 -3.43 -26.86
CA GLU A 53 -2.50 -2.19 -27.50
C GLU A 53 -3.37 -2.43 -28.75
N HIS A 54 -3.34 -3.66 -29.27
CA HIS A 54 -4.11 -4.11 -30.43
C HIS A 54 -5.29 -5.02 -30.03
N GLY A 55 -5.58 -5.17 -28.74
CA GLY A 55 -6.68 -6.00 -28.22
C GLY A 55 -6.43 -7.50 -28.30
N ASN A 56 -5.17 -7.95 -28.40
CA ASN A 56 -4.79 -9.37 -28.40
C ASN A 56 -4.29 -9.82 -27.04
N PHE A 57 -4.29 -11.14 -26.82
CA PHE A 57 -3.82 -11.69 -25.56
C PHE A 57 -2.32 -11.45 -25.39
N THR A 58 -1.91 -11.06 -24.18
CA THR A 58 -0.49 -10.85 -23.85
C THR A 58 -0.17 -11.30 -22.43
N VAL A 59 1.10 -11.67 -22.25
CA VAL A 59 1.73 -11.93 -20.94
C VAL A 59 3.01 -11.12 -20.77
N GLU A 60 3.33 -10.26 -21.75
CA GLU A 60 4.61 -9.55 -21.85
C GLU A 60 4.83 -8.58 -20.68
N ASN A 61 3.76 -8.00 -20.13
CA ASN A 61 3.85 -7.00 -19.08
C ASN A 61 4.57 -7.51 -17.81
N PHE A 62 4.37 -8.78 -17.45
CA PHE A 62 4.99 -9.37 -16.27
C PHE A 62 6.16 -10.31 -16.61
N GLN A 63 6.61 -10.38 -17.88
CA GLN A 63 7.78 -11.19 -18.20
C GLN A 63 9.05 -10.57 -17.61
N PRO A 64 10.00 -11.40 -17.16
CA PRO A 64 11.24 -10.92 -16.55
C PRO A 64 12.19 -10.28 -17.58
N ASN A 65 11.90 -10.31 -18.88
CA ASN A 65 12.65 -9.64 -19.95
C ASN A 65 14.17 -9.89 -19.88
N GLY A 66 14.58 -11.12 -19.59
CA GLY A 66 15.98 -11.53 -19.47
C GLY A 66 16.62 -11.31 -18.09
N ARG A 67 15.90 -10.71 -17.12
CA ARG A 67 16.33 -10.62 -15.71
C ARG A 67 16.42 -12.01 -15.05
N THR A 68 15.65 -12.98 -15.54
CA THR A 68 15.75 -14.39 -15.13
C THR A 68 15.86 -15.33 -16.33
N PRO A 69 16.48 -16.53 -16.19
CA PRO A 69 16.67 -17.46 -17.30
C PRO A 69 15.39 -18.07 -17.89
N ARG A 70 14.24 -17.92 -17.23
CA ARG A 70 12.97 -18.55 -17.61
C ARG A 70 11.85 -17.52 -17.70
N ASN A 71 11.00 -17.68 -18.71
CA ASN A 71 9.73 -16.97 -18.83
C ASN A 71 8.69 -17.55 -17.86
N LEU A 72 7.68 -16.74 -17.56
CA LEU A 72 6.59 -17.08 -16.67
C LEU A 72 5.37 -17.49 -17.49
N ASP A 73 5.09 -18.78 -17.52
CA ASP A 73 4.08 -19.35 -18.43
C ASP A 73 2.63 -19.19 -17.95
N GLN A 74 2.38 -19.12 -16.64
CA GLN A 74 1.03 -19.20 -16.02
C GLN A 74 0.03 -20.12 -16.76
N LYS A 75 0.42 -21.39 -16.98
CA LYS A 75 -0.22 -22.29 -17.95
C LYS A 75 -0.83 -23.54 -17.33
N ILE A 76 -1.99 -23.94 -17.83
CA ILE A 76 -2.63 -25.24 -17.57
C ILE A 76 -2.71 -26.00 -18.89
N THR A 77 -2.27 -27.26 -18.90
CA THR A 77 -2.55 -28.21 -19.98
C THR A 77 -3.39 -29.36 -19.43
N TYR A 78 -4.60 -29.53 -19.95
CA TYR A 78 -5.51 -30.59 -19.54
C TYR A 78 -5.81 -31.54 -20.71
N ILE A 79 -5.65 -32.84 -20.47
CA ILE A 79 -5.95 -33.91 -21.43
C ILE A 79 -7.25 -34.59 -20.99
N CYS A 80 -8.24 -34.59 -21.87
CA CYS A 80 -9.59 -35.04 -21.57
C CYS A 80 -9.71 -36.57 -21.62
N LYS A 81 -10.65 -37.11 -20.85
CA LYS A 81 -11.28 -38.42 -21.08
C LYS A 81 -12.57 -38.25 -21.89
N ASP A 82 -13.13 -39.36 -22.36
CA ASP A 82 -14.45 -39.36 -23.01
C ASP A 82 -15.56 -38.85 -22.06
N GLY A 83 -16.44 -38.01 -22.60
CA GLY A 83 -17.61 -37.47 -21.92
C GLY A 83 -17.29 -36.21 -21.12
N VAL A 84 -17.91 -36.07 -19.95
CA VAL A 84 -17.77 -34.88 -19.09
C VAL A 84 -16.49 -34.95 -18.26
N ASN A 85 -15.72 -33.87 -18.32
CA ASN A 85 -14.51 -33.63 -17.58
C ASN A 85 -14.71 -32.43 -16.65
N GLU A 86 -14.24 -32.54 -15.41
CA GLU A 86 -14.17 -31.43 -14.47
C GLU A 86 -12.77 -31.39 -13.84
N PHE A 87 -12.11 -30.24 -13.92
CA PHE A 87 -10.75 -30.06 -13.45
C PHE A 87 -10.56 -28.69 -12.81
N LYS A 88 -9.76 -28.64 -11.74
CA LYS A 88 -9.14 -27.41 -11.23
C LYS A 88 -7.75 -27.74 -10.69
N PRO A 89 -6.77 -26.82 -10.76
CA PRO A 89 -5.46 -27.00 -10.14
C PRO A 89 -5.54 -27.22 -8.63
N ALA A 90 -4.60 -27.99 -8.08
CA ALA A 90 -4.46 -28.20 -6.63
C ALA A 90 -3.22 -27.49 -6.02
N PHE A 91 -2.19 -27.23 -6.83
CA PHE A 91 -0.87 -26.79 -6.35
C PHE A 91 -0.32 -25.59 -7.13
N SER A 92 -1.20 -24.77 -7.72
CA SER A 92 -0.79 -23.58 -8.49
C SER A 92 -1.82 -22.48 -8.35
N ILE A 93 -1.31 -21.24 -8.31
CA ILE A 93 -2.07 -19.99 -8.33
C ILE A 93 -1.46 -19.12 -9.44
N PHE A 94 -2.28 -18.32 -10.10
CA PHE A 94 -1.92 -17.38 -11.16
C PHE A 94 -2.56 -16.02 -10.86
N GLY A 95 -1.91 -14.93 -11.30
CA GLY A 95 -2.51 -13.60 -11.34
C GLY A 95 -3.07 -13.32 -12.73
N PHE A 96 -4.38 -13.11 -12.87
CA PHE A 96 -5.01 -12.96 -14.18
C PHE A 96 -6.41 -12.37 -14.17
N ARG A 97 -6.78 -11.76 -15.30
CA ARG A 97 -8.16 -11.48 -15.71
C ARG A 97 -8.57 -12.27 -16.95
N TYR A 98 -7.61 -12.61 -17.79
CA TYR A 98 -7.84 -13.26 -19.08
C TYR A 98 -7.18 -14.63 -19.12
N ALA A 99 -7.79 -15.57 -19.85
CA ALA A 99 -7.16 -16.83 -20.22
C ALA A 99 -7.28 -17.06 -21.73
N LYS A 100 -6.14 -17.15 -22.43
CA LYS A 100 -6.10 -17.63 -23.81
C LYS A 100 -6.36 -19.13 -23.83
N VAL A 101 -7.26 -19.57 -24.71
CA VAL A 101 -7.71 -20.95 -24.82
C VAL A 101 -7.27 -21.53 -26.16
N GLU A 102 -6.46 -22.59 -26.11
CA GLU A 102 -6.02 -23.33 -27.30
C GLU A 102 -6.58 -24.75 -27.22
N THR A 103 -7.48 -25.07 -28.15
CA THR A 103 -8.21 -26.35 -28.20
C THR A 103 -8.93 -26.53 -29.53
N ASP A 104 -9.16 -27.80 -29.93
CA ASP A 104 -10.03 -28.18 -31.05
C ASP A 104 -11.49 -28.44 -30.60
N ILE A 105 -11.76 -28.38 -29.29
CA ILE A 105 -13.10 -28.59 -28.73
C ILE A 105 -13.97 -27.36 -29.04
N PRO A 106 -15.23 -27.54 -29.52
CA PRO A 106 -16.15 -26.43 -29.73
C PRO A 106 -16.39 -25.64 -28.44
N VAL A 107 -16.35 -24.31 -28.52
CA VAL A 107 -16.43 -23.40 -27.36
C VAL A 107 -17.70 -23.58 -26.54
N GLU A 108 -18.82 -23.94 -27.20
CA GLU A 108 -20.11 -24.22 -26.56
C GLU A 108 -20.08 -25.43 -25.62
N ASN A 109 -19.06 -26.29 -25.73
CA ASN A 109 -18.86 -27.43 -24.85
C ASN A 109 -17.95 -27.10 -23.65
N ILE A 110 -17.42 -25.87 -23.58
CA ILE A 110 -16.43 -25.45 -22.58
C ILE A 110 -17.06 -24.42 -21.63
N GLU A 111 -17.05 -24.75 -20.34
CA GLU A 111 -17.38 -23.84 -19.25
C GLU A 111 -16.11 -23.55 -18.45
N LEU A 112 -15.67 -22.29 -18.45
CA LEU A 112 -14.55 -21.81 -17.64
C LEU A 112 -15.06 -20.91 -16.52
N THR A 113 -14.50 -21.08 -15.33
CA THR A 113 -14.79 -20.25 -14.16
C THR A 113 -13.48 -19.93 -13.45
N SER A 114 -13.14 -18.66 -13.28
CA SER A 114 -12.04 -18.28 -12.40
C SER A 114 -12.47 -18.41 -10.94
N ILE A 115 -11.57 -18.87 -10.09
CA ILE A 115 -11.77 -19.04 -8.66
C ILE A 115 -10.68 -18.26 -7.94
N ALA A 116 -11.05 -17.19 -7.24
CA ALA A 116 -10.14 -16.44 -6.41
C ALA A 116 -9.68 -17.27 -5.21
N VAL A 117 -8.38 -17.18 -4.88
CA VAL A 117 -7.78 -17.90 -3.74
C VAL A 117 -6.93 -16.94 -2.94
N TYR A 118 -7.30 -16.76 -1.67
CA TYR A 118 -6.55 -15.91 -0.75
C TYR A 118 -6.76 -16.34 0.70
N SER A 119 -6.00 -15.74 1.62
CA SER A 119 -6.14 -15.95 3.06
C SER A 119 -7.56 -15.64 3.53
N ASP A 120 -8.03 -16.36 4.56
CA ASP A 120 -9.40 -16.20 5.03
C ASP A 120 -9.52 -14.93 5.87
N MET A 121 -9.74 -13.81 5.19
CA MET A 121 -9.86 -12.47 5.78
C MET A 121 -11.31 -12.01 5.61
N GLU A 122 -11.95 -11.62 6.72
CA GLU A 122 -13.28 -11.01 6.69
C GLU A 122 -13.16 -9.57 6.20
N GLN A 123 -14.05 -9.12 5.30
CA GLN A 123 -14.08 -7.72 4.89
C GLN A 123 -14.72 -6.89 6.01
N THR A 124 -13.98 -5.89 6.49
CA THR A 124 -14.38 -5.03 7.61
C THR A 124 -14.64 -3.58 7.17
N GLY A 125 -14.20 -3.20 5.97
CA GLY A 125 -14.35 -1.85 5.43
C GLY A 125 -15.31 -1.79 4.26
N PHE A 126 -16.17 -0.76 4.26
CA PHE A 126 -17.09 -0.43 3.18
C PHE A 126 -17.03 1.07 2.92
N PHE A 127 -16.96 1.47 1.66
CA PHE A 127 -16.90 2.87 1.25
C PHE A 127 -17.77 3.10 0.02
N VAL A 128 -18.42 4.26 -0.03
CA VAL A 128 -19.11 4.78 -1.22
C VAL A 128 -19.08 6.31 -1.22
N CYS A 129 -19.00 6.91 -2.39
CA CYS A 129 -19.11 8.35 -2.58
C CYS A 129 -19.81 8.71 -3.90
N SER A 130 -19.99 10.01 -4.14
CA SER A 130 -20.63 10.55 -5.34
C SER A 130 -19.87 10.31 -6.65
N ASP A 131 -18.59 9.95 -6.59
CA ASP A 131 -17.75 9.69 -7.75
C ASP A 131 -17.57 8.19 -7.99
N ALA A 132 -18.02 7.72 -9.16
CA ALA A 132 -18.00 6.30 -9.50
C ALA A 132 -16.57 5.74 -9.69
N ASP A 133 -15.63 6.57 -10.12
CA ASP A 133 -14.24 6.15 -10.36
C ASP A 133 -13.49 6.04 -9.03
N VAL A 134 -13.78 6.90 -8.05
CA VAL A 134 -13.29 6.75 -6.67
C VAL A 134 -13.86 5.48 -6.02
N ASN A 135 -15.14 5.16 -6.26
CA ASN A 135 -15.72 3.90 -5.81
C ASN A 135 -15.02 2.69 -6.47
N GLN A 136 -14.69 2.78 -7.76
CA GLN A 136 -13.91 1.76 -8.46
C GLN A 136 -12.49 1.66 -7.92
N LEU A 137 -11.84 2.76 -7.55
CA LEU A 137 -10.52 2.76 -6.91
C LEU A 137 -10.53 2.02 -5.56
N PHE A 138 -11.56 2.23 -4.74
CA PHE A 138 -11.77 1.45 -3.51
C PHE A 138 -11.87 -0.06 -3.82
N HIS A 139 -12.69 -0.43 -4.83
CA HIS A 139 -12.80 -1.82 -5.26
C HIS A 139 -11.47 -2.39 -5.76
N ASN A 140 -10.69 -1.62 -6.51
CA ASN A 140 -9.39 -2.02 -7.03
C ASN A 140 -8.40 -2.30 -5.89
N ALA A 141 -8.35 -1.43 -4.88
CA ALA A 141 -7.49 -1.65 -3.71
C ALA A 141 -7.88 -2.92 -2.95
N LEU A 142 -9.18 -3.13 -2.71
CA LEU A 142 -9.67 -4.35 -2.05
C LEU A 142 -9.30 -5.62 -2.84
N TRP A 143 -9.45 -5.60 -4.17
CA TRP A 143 -9.08 -6.73 -5.01
C TRP A 143 -7.57 -6.97 -5.08
N SER A 144 -6.77 -5.91 -5.06
CA SER A 144 -5.32 -6.04 -4.97
C SER A 144 -4.87 -6.62 -3.64
N GLN A 145 -5.48 -6.23 -2.52
CA GLN A 145 -5.22 -6.85 -1.23
C GLN A 145 -5.62 -8.33 -1.24
N LYS A 146 -6.83 -8.66 -1.69
CA LYS A 146 -7.28 -10.06 -1.80
C LYS A 146 -6.30 -10.88 -2.63
N SER A 147 -5.88 -10.38 -3.80
CA SER A 147 -4.98 -11.10 -4.70
C SER A 147 -3.60 -11.34 -4.12
N ASN A 148 -3.14 -10.49 -3.23
CA ASN A 148 -1.77 -10.50 -2.73
C ASN A 148 -1.64 -10.96 -1.28
N PHE A 149 -2.73 -11.32 -0.61
CA PHE A 149 -2.69 -11.85 0.74
C PHE A 149 -2.93 -13.35 0.68
N VAL A 150 -1.96 -14.05 0.10
CA VAL A 150 -2.00 -15.48 -0.16
C VAL A 150 -0.92 -16.13 0.72
N ASP A 151 -1.32 -16.48 1.96
CA ASP A 151 -0.42 -16.87 3.06
C ASP A 151 0.46 -15.72 3.63
N VAL A 152 1.09 -14.93 2.78
CA VAL A 152 1.88 -13.73 3.12
C VAL A 152 1.42 -12.52 2.29
N PRO A 153 1.72 -11.26 2.68
CA PRO A 153 1.39 -10.07 1.88
C PRO A 153 2.39 -9.89 0.72
N THR A 154 2.14 -10.56 -0.42
CA THR A 154 3.01 -10.54 -1.60
C THR A 154 2.97 -9.22 -2.37
N ASP A 155 4.01 -8.87 -3.11
CA ASP A 155 4.04 -7.71 -4.01
C ASP A 155 3.01 -7.82 -5.16
N CYS A 156 3.08 -8.91 -5.92
CA CYS A 156 2.21 -9.21 -7.05
C CYS A 156 1.86 -10.71 -7.11
N PRO A 157 0.73 -11.10 -7.73
CA PRO A 157 0.32 -12.50 -7.83
C PRO A 157 0.87 -13.22 -9.07
N THR A 158 1.63 -12.53 -9.92
CA THR A 158 2.14 -13.07 -11.20
C THR A 158 3.58 -13.54 -11.06
N ARG A 159 4.56 -12.61 -11.04
CA ARG A 159 5.97 -12.90 -11.30
C ARG A 159 6.83 -13.26 -10.09
N GLU A 160 6.71 -12.51 -9.00
CA GLU A 160 7.59 -12.63 -7.84
C GLU A 160 6.89 -13.36 -6.70
N ARG A 161 5.70 -12.87 -6.32
CA ARG A 161 4.87 -13.42 -5.24
C ARG A 161 5.65 -13.46 -3.92
N ALA A 162 6.44 -12.42 -3.67
CA ALA A 162 7.32 -12.34 -2.53
C ALA A 162 6.75 -11.38 -1.49
N GLY A 163 6.85 -11.75 -0.20
CA GLY A 163 6.36 -10.93 0.90
C GLY A 163 7.26 -9.72 1.17
N TRP A 164 7.29 -8.76 0.24
CA TRP A 164 8.11 -7.56 0.30
C TRP A 164 7.71 -6.68 1.48
N THR A 165 8.70 -6.32 2.31
CA THR A 165 8.46 -5.68 3.60
C THR A 165 8.06 -4.21 3.48
N GLY A 166 8.61 -3.49 2.49
CA GLY A 166 8.27 -2.09 2.24
C GLY A 166 6.81 -1.93 1.83
N ASP A 167 6.36 -2.77 0.91
CA ASP A 167 4.98 -2.85 0.43
C ASP A 167 4.01 -3.12 1.57
N ALA A 168 4.26 -4.20 2.33
CA ALA A 168 3.46 -4.55 3.49
C ALA A 168 3.36 -3.41 4.51
N GLN A 169 4.46 -2.68 4.74
CA GLN A 169 4.51 -1.56 5.67
C GLN A 169 3.74 -0.34 5.18
N VAL A 170 3.84 0.05 3.91
CA VAL A 170 3.11 1.23 3.42
C VAL A 170 1.61 0.98 3.37
N TYR A 171 1.20 -0.28 3.24
CA TYR A 171 -0.19 -0.67 3.06
C TYR A 171 -0.91 -1.08 4.36
N ILE A 172 -0.21 -1.45 5.43
CA ILE A 172 -0.81 -1.95 6.69
C ILE A 172 -1.99 -1.09 7.22
N PRO A 173 -1.95 0.27 7.23
CA PRO A 173 -3.08 1.03 7.76
C PRO A 173 -4.35 0.85 6.92
N THR A 174 -4.20 0.78 5.59
CA THR A 174 -5.31 0.53 4.66
C THR A 174 -5.79 -0.91 4.77
N ALA A 175 -4.87 -1.88 4.84
CA ALA A 175 -5.21 -3.29 4.92
C ALA A 175 -6.15 -3.60 6.09
N LEU A 176 -5.92 -2.96 7.24
CA LEU A 176 -6.69 -3.15 8.47
C LEU A 176 -8.04 -2.41 8.50
N TYR A 177 -8.26 -1.44 7.60
CA TYR A 177 -9.60 -0.92 7.32
C TYR A 177 -10.38 -1.87 6.44
N LEU A 178 -9.75 -2.40 5.39
CA LEU A 178 -10.45 -3.16 4.35
C LEU A 178 -10.84 -4.56 4.81
N THR A 179 -9.95 -5.27 5.51
CA THR A 179 -10.21 -6.62 6.01
C THR A 179 -9.59 -6.88 7.38
N ASP A 180 -10.06 -7.90 8.09
CA ASP A 180 -9.31 -8.49 9.20
C ASP A 180 -8.10 -9.26 8.66
N ALA A 181 -7.01 -8.53 8.47
CA ALA A 181 -5.71 -9.06 8.04
C ALA A 181 -4.77 -9.38 9.22
N TYR A 182 -5.22 -9.25 10.47
CA TYR A 182 -4.38 -9.46 11.65
C TYR A 182 -3.66 -10.82 11.66
N PRO A 183 -4.34 -11.96 11.36
CA PRO A 183 -3.69 -13.26 11.35
C PRO A 183 -2.58 -13.39 10.29
N VAL A 184 -2.77 -12.78 9.11
CA VAL A 184 -1.80 -12.81 8.01
C VAL A 184 -0.52 -12.07 8.42
N PHE A 185 -0.66 -10.84 8.93
CA PHE A 185 0.50 -10.05 9.35
C PHE A 185 1.21 -10.64 10.57
N ARG A 186 0.48 -11.16 11.57
CA ARG A 186 1.12 -11.80 12.72
C ARG A 186 1.91 -13.04 12.32
N LYS A 187 1.38 -13.86 11.41
CA LYS A 187 2.13 -15.00 10.83
C LYS A 187 3.36 -14.51 10.08
N TRP A 188 3.21 -13.55 9.18
CA TRP A 188 4.31 -13.00 8.38
C TRP A 188 5.43 -12.37 9.23
N LEU A 189 5.09 -11.64 10.29
CA LEU A 189 6.06 -11.12 11.27
C LEU A 189 6.89 -12.24 11.92
N SER A 190 6.33 -13.44 12.04
CA SER A 190 7.06 -14.62 12.52
C SER A 190 8.16 -15.05 11.55
N GLU A 191 7.90 -14.93 10.25
CA GLU A 191 8.90 -15.21 9.22
C GLU A 191 9.97 -14.13 9.21
N LEU A 192 9.62 -12.84 9.38
CA LEU A 192 10.61 -11.76 9.54
C LEU A 192 11.57 -12.04 10.71
N ARG A 193 11.05 -12.48 11.86
CA ARG A 193 11.88 -12.81 13.02
C ARG A 193 12.86 -13.96 12.73
N LEU A 194 12.46 -14.92 11.91
CA LEU A 194 13.29 -16.08 11.57
C LEU A 194 14.40 -15.72 10.57
N VAL A 195 14.18 -14.74 9.70
CA VAL A 195 15.13 -14.37 8.63
C VAL A 195 15.98 -13.14 8.96
N GLN A 196 15.78 -12.50 10.13
CA GLN A 196 16.64 -11.39 10.56
C GLN A 196 18.08 -11.88 10.80
N PHE A 197 19.05 -11.16 10.25
CA PHE A 197 20.47 -11.46 10.42
C PHE A 197 20.95 -11.15 11.84
N GLU A 198 22.06 -11.78 12.23
CA GLU A 198 22.67 -11.61 13.57
C GLU A 198 23.05 -10.16 13.88
N ASP A 199 23.44 -9.38 12.87
CA ASP A 199 23.80 -7.96 13.01
C ASP A 199 22.58 -7.01 13.07
N GLY A 200 21.37 -7.58 13.10
CA GLY A 200 20.09 -6.85 13.11
C GLY A 200 19.57 -6.48 11.73
N ASN A 201 20.28 -6.83 10.65
CA ASN A 201 19.83 -6.54 9.30
C ASN A 201 18.59 -7.36 8.92
N LEU A 202 17.73 -6.80 8.06
CA LEU A 202 16.49 -7.44 7.63
C LEU A 202 16.47 -7.62 6.11
N PRO A 203 16.15 -8.82 5.62
CA PRO A 203 15.82 -9.02 4.21
C PRO A 203 14.67 -8.12 3.76
N GLY A 204 14.68 -7.74 2.47
CA GLY A 204 13.56 -6.99 1.87
C GLY A 204 12.30 -7.83 1.66
N VAL A 205 12.39 -9.16 1.79
CA VAL A 205 11.29 -10.12 1.62
C VAL A 205 11.28 -11.14 2.75
N ALA A 206 10.07 -11.56 3.16
CA ALA A 206 9.90 -12.69 4.06
C ALA A 206 8.70 -13.54 3.62
N PRO A 207 8.83 -14.88 3.54
CA PRO A 207 10.07 -15.66 3.74
C PRO A 207 11.09 -15.43 2.60
N VAL A 208 12.37 -15.73 2.86
CA VAL A 208 13.40 -15.74 1.83
C VAL A 208 13.37 -17.07 1.06
N GLN A 209 13.47 -17.04 -0.26
CA GLN A 209 13.35 -18.24 -1.11
C GLN A 209 14.59 -19.16 -1.01
N GLU A 210 15.78 -18.57 -0.88
CA GLU A 210 17.06 -19.25 -0.67
C GLU A 210 17.86 -18.52 0.42
N PRO A 211 18.84 -19.16 1.09
CA PRO A 211 19.77 -18.47 1.97
C PRO A 211 20.39 -17.29 1.23
N MET A 212 20.20 -16.07 1.74
CA MET A 212 20.73 -14.89 1.08
C MET A 212 22.26 -14.87 1.19
N GLU A 213 22.93 -14.72 0.06
CA GLU A 213 24.38 -14.61 -0.03
C GLU A 213 24.80 -13.43 -0.92
N GLY A 214 26.03 -12.95 -0.75
CA GLY A 214 26.64 -11.94 -1.61
C GLY A 214 25.81 -10.67 -1.80
N LEU A 215 25.47 -10.37 -3.06
CA LEU A 215 24.73 -9.15 -3.43
C LEU A 215 23.34 -9.07 -2.77
N ALA A 216 22.66 -10.20 -2.55
CA ALA A 216 21.33 -10.19 -1.92
C ALA A 216 21.39 -9.71 -0.45
N VAL A 217 22.45 -10.06 0.27
CA VAL A 217 22.69 -9.56 1.64
C VAL A 217 23.06 -8.07 1.62
N MET A 218 23.83 -7.65 0.61
CA MET A 218 24.16 -6.22 0.43
C MET A 218 22.92 -5.37 0.16
N MET A 219 21.91 -5.93 -0.53
CA MET A 219 20.65 -5.24 -0.86
C MET A 219 19.60 -5.29 0.26
N ALA A 220 19.89 -5.98 1.36
CA ALA A 220 19.04 -6.03 2.55
C ALA A 220 19.22 -4.77 3.42
N GLY A 221 18.26 -4.51 4.31
CA GLY A 221 18.34 -3.39 5.26
C GLY A 221 18.02 -2.03 4.68
N SER A 222 17.22 -1.98 3.60
CA SER A 222 16.77 -0.70 3.06
C SER A 222 15.84 0.01 4.05
N ALA A 223 16.06 1.32 4.27
CA ALA A 223 15.11 2.13 5.02
C ALA A 223 13.76 2.17 4.29
N GLY A 224 12.67 2.14 5.05
CA GLY A 224 11.32 1.96 4.55
C GLY A 224 10.94 0.49 4.30
N TRP A 225 11.90 -0.43 4.16
CA TRP A 225 11.64 -1.87 4.04
C TRP A 225 11.96 -2.59 5.36
N GLY A 226 13.14 -2.37 5.95
CA GLY A 226 13.51 -2.98 7.23
C GLY A 226 12.67 -2.47 8.40
N ASP A 227 12.19 -1.22 8.30
CA ASP A 227 11.35 -0.57 9.31
C ASP A 227 9.98 -1.25 9.51
N ALA A 228 9.58 -2.14 8.59
CA ALA A 228 8.36 -2.92 8.67
C ALA A 228 8.31 -3.74 9.97
N CYS A 229 9.48 -4.16 10.46
CA CYS A 229 9.60 -4.92 11.70
C CYS A 229 9.17 -4.13 12.96
N VAL A 230 9.16 -2.80 12.89
CA VAL A 230 8.70 -1.89 13.96
C VAL A 230 7.30 -1.38 13.67
N ILE A 231 7.07 -0.90 12.44
CA ILE A 231 5.86 -0.19 12.05
C ILE A 231 4.65 -1.13 11.97
N VAL A 232 4.79 -2.34 11.43
CA VAL A 232 3.67 -3.27 11.29
C VAL A 232 3.15 -3.74 12.65
N PRO A 233 3.98 -4.23 13.60
CA PRO A 233 3.49 -4.59 14.93
C PRO A 233 2.89 -3.40 15.70
N TYR A 234 3.48 -2.21 15.59
CA TYR A 234 2.94 -1.02 16.23
C TYR A 234 1.54 -0.69 15.68
N THR A 235 1.36 -0.74 14.36
CA THR A 235 0.06 -0.47 13.72
C THR A 235 -0.99 -1.51 14.12
N LEU A 236 -0.62 -2.80 14.17
CA LEU A 236 -1.50 -3.86 14.66
C LEU A 236 -1.92 -3.62 16.12
N TRP A 237 -0.97 -3.24 16.99
CA TRP A 237 -1.28 -2.89 18.37
C TRP A 237 -2.21 -1.66 18.45
N LYS A 238 -1.97 -0.63 17.65
CA LYS A 238 -2.84 0.55 17.61
C LYS A 238 -4.26 0.19 17.21
N VAL A 239 -4.50 -0.74 16.30
CA VAL A 239 -5.88 -1.09 15.89
C VAL A 239 -6.53 -2.07 16.87
N TYR A 240 -5.81 -3.09 17.33
CA TYR A 240 -6.39 -4.23 18.06
C TYR A 240 -6.12 -4.23 19.57
N GLY A 241 -5.23 -3.36 20.07
CA GLY A 241 -4.81 -3.34 21.47
C GLY A 241 -4.04 -4.57 21.94
N ASP A 242 -3.67 -5.50 21.04
CA ASP A 242 -2.98 -6.75 21.40
C ASP A 242 -1.52 -6.50 21.75
N ARG A 243 -1.25 -6.25 23.03
CA ARG A 243 0.11 -6.05 23.56
C ARG A 243 1.10 -7.17 23.19
N ARG A 244 0.63 -8.41 23.01
CA ARG A 244 1.51 -9.57 22.74
C ARG A 244 2.25 -9.41 21.41
N ILE A 245 1.66 -8.73 20.43
CA ILE A 245 2.33 -8.49 19.13
C ILE A 245 3.60 -7.65 19.30
N LEU A 246 3.61 -6.75 20.29
CA LEU A 246 4.79 -5.96 20.61
C LEU A 246 5.83 -6.81 21.34
N GLU A 247 5.39 -7.60 22.32
CA GLU A 247 6.26 -8.50 23.10
C GLU A 247 6.98 -9.53 22.22
N GLU A 248 6.25 -10.16 21.30
CA GLU A 248 6.77 -11.18 20.38
C GLU A 248 7.83 -10.62 19.42
N ASN A 249 7.80 -9.32 19.12
CA ASN A 249 8.65 -8.70 18.10
C ASN A 249 9.71 -7.73 18.68
N TYR A 250 9.67 -7.43 19.98
CA TYR A 250 10.52 -6.41 20.60
C TYR A 250 12.02 -6.59 20.34
N ASP A 251 12.54 -7.81 20.48
CA ASP A 251 13.97 -8.07 20.28
C ASP A 251 14.41 -7.86 18.83
N MET A 252 13.55 -8.19 17.86
CA MET A 252 13.80 -7.93 16.44
C MET A 252 13.85 -6.42 16.16
N MET A 253 12.88 -5.67 16.68
CA MET A 253 12.81 -4.21 16.56
C MET A 253 14.04 -3.54 17.16
N LYS A 254 14.45 -3.96 18.37
CA LYS A 254 15.61 -3.42 19.06
C LYS A 254 16.89 -3.63 18.26
N ARG A 255 17.10 -4.83 17.72
CA ARG A 255 18.26 -5.12 16.86
C ARG A 255 18.27 -4.29 15.57
N TRP A 256 17.10 -4.05 14.96
CA TRP A 256 16.98 -3.18 13.80
C TRP A 256 17.39 -1.74 14.12
N VAL A 257 16.84 -1.13 15.17
CA VAL A 257 17.17 0.25 15.57
C VAL A 257 18.65 0.38 15.97
N GLU A 258 19.22 -0.59 16.69
CA GLU A 258 20.64 -0.59 17.03
C GLU A 258 21.54 -0.75 15.81
N ARG A 259 21.10 -1.48 14.78
CA ARG A 259 21.81 -1.52 13.49
C ARG A 259 21.79 -0.14 12.82
N CYS A 260 20.62 0.49 12.71
CA CYS A 260 20.49 1.83 12.11
C CYS A 260 21.39 2.84 12.85
N ARG A 261 21.42 2.77 14.18
CA ARG A 261 22.32 3.57 15.01
C ARG A 261 23.80 3.36 14.66
N LYS A 262 24.25 2.11 14.51
CA LYS A 262 25.64 1.82 14.09
C LYS A 262 25.96 2.33 12.68
N LEU A 263 25.01 2.28 11.75
CA LEU A 263 25.19 2.84 10.41
C LEU A 263 25.35 4.37 10.47
N ALA A 264 24.54 5.04 11.30
CA ALA A 264 24.63 6.49 11.51
C ALA A 264 25.96 6.94 12.14
N GLU A 265 26.68 6.07 12.87
CA GLU A 265 28.01 6.41 13.40
C GLU A 265 29.11 6.46 12.31
N THR A 266 28.81 5.95 11.10
CA THR A 266 29.78 5.82 10.00
C THR A 266 29.61 6.84 8.86
N SER A 267 28.92 7.97 9.11
CA SER A 267 28.53 8.91 8.05
C SER A 267 29.68 9.63 7.33
N ARG A 268 29.39 10.12 6.13
CA ARG A 268 30.34 10.74 5.17
C ARG A 268 30.57 12.24 5.41
N PRO A 269 31.63 12.85 4.81
CA PRO A 269 32.01 14.24 5.06
C PRO A 269 30.98 15.31 4.70
N GLU A 270 30.24 15.17 3.59
CA GLU A 270 29.19 16.12 3.18
C GLU A 270 28.16 16.34 4.31
N THR A 271 27.72 15.23 4.90
CA THR A 271 26.79 15.22 6.02
C THR A 271 27.39 15.83 7.28
N LYS A 272 28.71 15.69 7.50
CA LYS A 272 29.42 16.27 8.65
C LYS A 272 29.36 17.79 8.66
N GLU A 273 29.42 18.42 7.49
CA GLU A 273 29.36 19.88 7.38
C GLU A 273 27.96 20.41 7.70
N LYS A 274 26.91 19.75 7.19
CA LYS A 274 25.51 20.19 7.39
C LYS A 274 24.96 19.87 8.78
N ALA A 275 25.19 18.66 9.30
CA ALA A 275 24.62 18.22 10.58
C ALA A 275 25.44 18.64 11.82
N GLY A 276 26.71 19.04 11.63
CA GLY A 276 27.60 19.47 12.70
C GLY A 276 27.81 18.38 13.76
N GLU A 277 27.63 18.72 15.04
CA GLU A 277 27.78 17.78 16.16
C GLU A 277 26.79 16.61 16.14
N TYR A 278 25.70 16.72 15.37
CA TYR A 278 24.66 15.69 15.25
C TYR A 278 24.87 14.73 14.07
N VAL A 279 26.01 14.80 13.36
CA VAL A 279 26.25 13.94 12.19
C VAL A 279 26.13 12.44 12.48
N GLY A 280 26.50 11.99 13.68
CA GLY A 280 26.39 10.59 14.11
C GLY A 280 24.95 10.06 14.23
N TYR A 281 23.95 10.87 13.87
CA TYR A 281 22.54 10.52 13.84
C TYR A 281 21.93 10.57 12.42
N ILE A 282 22.75 10.79 11.38
CA ILE A 282 22.33 10.74 9.97
C ILE A 282 22.86 9.45 9.33
N ILE A 283 21.98 8.72 8.63
CA ILE A 283 22.37 7.54 7.86
C ILE A 283 22.57 7.95 6.40
N ASP A 284 23.79 7.90 5.88
CA ASP A 284 24.11 8.19 4.47
C ASP A 284 24.90 7.05 3.79
N THR A 285 24.97 5.90 4.45
CA THR A 285 25.68 4.70 3.99
C THR A 285 24.74 3.50 3.93
N GLY A 286 25.15 2.46 3.20
CA GLY A 286 24.34 1.27 2.98
C GLY A 286 23.59 1.31 1.65
N PHE A 287 23.04 0.17 1.27
CA PHE A 287 22.15 0.08 0.13
C PHE A 287 20.73 0.42 0.56
N HIS A 288 20.04 1.23 -0.24
CA HIS A 288 18.65 1.56 -0.02
C HIS A 288 17.91 1.72 -1.36
N TRP A 289 16.70 1.19 -1.44
CA TRP A 289 15.79 1.37 -2.57
C TRP A 289 15.34 2.83 -2.71
N GLY A 290 15.20 3.52 -1.58
CA GLY A 290 14.77 4.92 -1.53
C GLY A 290 13.30 5.10 -1.86
N GLU A 291 12.94 6.27 -2.39
CA GLU A 291 11.60 6.54 -2.88
C GLU A 291 11.39 5.75 -4.18
N TRP A 292 10.87 4.53 -4.07
CA TRP A 292 10.74 3.60 -5.20
C TRP A 292 9.58 3.99 -6.13
N LEU A 293 9.79 3.86 -7.44
CA LEU A 293 8.81 4.16 -8.51
C LEU A 293 8.25 5.58 -8.46
N GLU A 294 9.14 6.55 -8.22
CA GLU A 294 8.86 7.96 -8.47
C GLU A 294 8.49 8.22 -9.94
N PRO A 295 7.38 8.95 -10.22
CA PRO A 295 7.08 9.43 -11.56
C PRO A 295 8.21 10.26 -12.16
N ASP A 296 8.29 10.19 -13.50
CA ASP A 296 9.23 10.93 -14.35
C ASP A 296 10.71 10.62 -14.11
N ARG A 297 11.03 9.51 -13.41
CA ARG A 297 12.39 9.03 -13.19
C ARG A 297 12.52 7.56 -13.56
N GLN A 298 13.68 7.19 -14.10
CA GLN A 298 14.01 5.79 -14.37
C GLN A 298 14.56 5.14 -13.09
N SER A 299 13.99 4.00 -12.69
CA SER A 299 14.34 3.32 -11.44
C SER A 299 15.82 2.93 -11.37
N GLU A 300 16.43 2.55 -12.50
CA GLU A 300 17.85 2.22 -12.59
C GLU A 300 18.77 3.41 -12.28
N ASP A 301 18.40 4.61 -12.75
CA ASP A 301 19.16 5.83 -12.50
C ASP A 301 19.03 6.26 -11.03
N VAL A 302 17.83 6.17 -10.46
CA VAL A 302 17.58 6.43 -9.03
C VAL A 302 18.40 5.48 -8.18
N LEU A 303 18.37 4.18 -8.47
CA LEU A 303 19.09 3.18 -7.72
C LEU A 303 20.61 3.41 -7.77
N ARG A 304 21.14 3.75 -8.95
CA ARG A 304 22.55 4.10 -9.12
C ARG A 304 22.93 5.32 -8.28
N ASP A 305 22.10 6.36 -8.28
CA ASP A 305 22.32 7.55 -7.47
C ASP A 305 22.32 7.23 -5.97
N ASN A 306 21.37 6.42 -5.51
CA ASN A 306 21.28 5.99 -4.11
C ASN A 306 22.54 5.26 -3.66
N ILE A 307 23.07 4.34 -4.48
CA ILE A 307 24.29 3.58 -4.19
C ILE A 307 25.51 4.51 -4.10
N MET A 308 25.62 5.47 -5.02
CA MET A 308 26.79 6.34 -5.11
C MET A 308 26.80 7.43 -4.03
N LYS A 309 25.66 8.08 -3.80
CA LYS A 309 25.52 9.29 -2.99
C LYS A 309 24.97 9.03 -1.58
N GLY A 310 24.29 7.90 -1.37
CA GLY A 310 23.46 7.71 -0.18
C GLY A 310 22.16 8.51 -0.28
N ILE A 311 21.23 8.29 0.67
CA ILE A 311 19.90 8.94 0.68
C ILE A 311 19.45 9.33 2.11
N PRO A 312 20.20 10.21 2.81
CA PRO A 312 19.87 10.65 4.16
C PRO A 312 18.45 11.23 4.32
N GLU A 313 17.91 11.82 3.24
CA GLU A 313 16.52 12.30 3.11
C GLU A 313 15.45 11.21 3.33
N VAL A 314 15.78 9.94 3.12
CA VAL A 314 14.89 8.78 3.30
C VAL A 314 15.25 8.00 4.55
N THR A 315 16.53 7.66 4.69
CA THR A 315 17.03 6.77 5.75
C THR A 315 16.91 7.37 7.14
N THR A 316 17.18 8.67 7.27
CA THR A 316 17.19 9.35 8.58
C THR A 316 15.77 9.53 9.12
N PRO A 317 14.76 9.93 8.32
CA PRO A 317 13.37 9.95 8.79
C PRO A 317 12.84 8.59 9.25
N TYR A 318 13.16 7.51 8.54
CA TYR A 318 12.77 6.17 8.96
C TYR A 318 13.52 5.69 10.21
N PHE A 319 14.81 6.04 10.35
CA PHE A 319 15.56 5.78 11.57
C PHE A 319 14.98 6.53 12.78
N TYR A 320 14.60 7.80 12.60
CA TYR A 320 13.86 8.56 13.60
C TYR A 320 12.57 7.85 13.99
N TYR A 321 11.75 7.51 12.99
CA TYR A 321 10.42 6.97 13.21
C TYR A 321 10.47 5.62 13.92
N SER A 322 11.33 4.70 13.46
CA SER A 322 11.56 3.42 14.13
C SER A 322 12.11 3.57 15.55
N SER A 323 13.00 4.54 15.80
CA SER A 323 13.51 4.83 17.15
C SER A 323 12.43 5.36 18.08
N LYS A 324 11.62 6.31 17.59
CA LYS A 324 10.48 6.87 18.34
C LYS A 324 9.47 5.78 18.70
N LEU A 325 9.04 5.00 17.71
CA LEU A 325 8.09 3.91 17.92
C LEU A 325 8.65 2.86 18.89
N LEU A 326 9.94 2.49 18.78
CA LEU A 326 10.56 1.56 19.73
C LEU A 326 10.58 2.11 21.15
N GLY A 327 10.83 3.42 21.32
CA GLY A 327 10.74 4.09 22.62
C GLY A 327 9.33 4.02 23.22
N GLU A 328 8.30 4.36 22.43
CA GLU A 328 6.90 4.24 22.84
C GLU A 328 6.51 2.79 23.18
N ILE A 329 6.93 1.83 22.35
CA ILE A 329 6.73 0.40 22.58
C ILE A 329 7.41 -0.03 23.87
N ALA A 330 8.64 0.41 24.13
CA ALA A 330 9.34 0.10 25.37
C ALA A 330 8.55 0.62 26.59
N GLY A 331 8.02 1.84 26.52
CA GLY A 331 7.16 2.42 27.56
C GLY A 331 5.89 1.61 27.77
N ILE A 332 5.18 1.28 26.68
CA ILE A 332 4.01 0.37 26.71
C ILE A 332 4.41 -0.91 27.43
N LEU A 333 5.55 -1.52 27.06
CA LEU A 333 6.00 -2.79 27.61
C LEU A 333 6.55 -2.73 29.05
N GLY A 334 6.68 -1.54 29.64
CA GLY A 334 7.24 -1.35 30.99
C GLY A 334 8.78 -1.40 31.04
N LYS A 335 9.45 -1.15 29.93
CA LYS A 335 10.91 -1.13 29.77
C LYS A 335 11.45 0.31 29.83
N GLY A 336 11.29 0.97 30.98
CA GLY A 336 11.52 2.41 31.12
C GLY A 336 12.94 2.91 30.79
N GLU A 337 13.98 2.08 30.97
CA GLU A 337 15.34 2.44 30.53
C GLU A 337 15.46 2.51 29.00
N ASP A 338 14.92 1.51 28.30
CA ASP A 338 14.91 1.47 26.84
C ASP A 338 14.03 2.60 26.27
N GLU A 339 12.87 2.88 26.89
CA GLU A 339 12.00 4.02 26.52
C GLU A 339 12.79 5.33 26.49
N LYS A 340 13.47 5.64 27.59
CA LYS A 340 14.30 6.85 27.69
C LYS A 340 15.39 6.88 26.63
N ILE A 341 16.13 5.78 26.44
CA ILE A 341 17.22 5.68 25.47
C ILE A 341 16.73 5.97 24.05
N TYR A 342 15.64 5.32 23.64
CA TYR A 342 15.18 5.40 22.26
C TYR A 342 14.42 6.71 21.95
N LEU A 343 13.70 7.28 22.92
CA LEU A 343 13.12 8.61 22.77
C LEU A 343 14.19 9.70 22.72
N GLU A 344 15.25 9.63 23.54
CA GLU A 344 16.39 10.55 23.45
C GLU A 344 17.15 10.39 22.12
N LEU A 345 17.28 9.16 21.61
CA LEU A 345 17.87 8.91 20.30
C LEU A 345 17.02 9.55 19.19
N ALA A 346 15.70 9.36 19.22
CA ALA A 346 14.78 9.96 18.26
C ALA A 346 14.92 11.48 18.22
N GLU A 347 14.95 12.18 19.37
CA GLU A 347 15.11 13.64 19.39
C GLU A 347 16.44 14.13 18.80
N LYS A 348 17.53 13.37 18.98
CA LYS A 348 18.83 13.70 18.36
C LYS A 348 18.81 13.49 16.85
N ILE A 349 18.17 12.42 16.37
CA ILE A 349 17.98 12.18 14.93
C ILE A 349 17.13 13.29 14.31
N ARG A 350 16.04 13.67 14.99
CA ARG A 350 15.16 14.78 14.59
C ARG A 350 15.96 16.07 14.43
N THR A 351 16.75 16.41 15.44
CA THR A 351 17.63 17.59 15.42
C THR A 351 18.64 17.53 14.27
N ALA A 352 19.28 16.38 14.06
CA ALA A 352 20.23 16.17 12.98
C ALA A 352 19.59 16.39 11.60
N PHE A 353 18.41 15.80 11.40
CA PHE A 353 17.70 15.85 10.14
C PHE A 353 17.26 17.27 9.79
N ASN A 354 16.66 18.00 10.74
CA ASN A 354 16.24 19.39 10.52
C ASN A 354 17.43 20.27 10.12
N ARG A 355 18.59 20.13 10.77
CA ARG A 355 19.82 20.84 10.37
C ARG A 355 20.34 20.45 8.98
N TYR A 356 20.06 19.22 8.55
CA TYR A 356 20.51 18.71 7.26
C TYR A 356 19.65 19.20 6.09
N VAL A 357 18.31 19.25 6.26
CA VAL A 357 17.35 19.53 5.17
C VAL A 357 16.84 20.97 5.13
N ILE A 358 16.79 21.66 6.27
CA ILE A 358 16.25 23.02 6.35
C ILE A 358 17.39 24.01 6.07
N ASP A 359 17.26 24.75 4.97
CA ASP A 359 18.14 25.86 4.62
C ASP A 359 17.37 27.18 4.60
N ASN A 360 17.83 28.14 5.40
CA ASN A 360 17.18 29.44 5.61
C ASN A 360 15.68 29.32 5.97
N GLY A 361 15.34 28.33 6.80
CA GLY A 361 13.97 28.11 7.30
C GLY A 361 13.03 27.42 6.32
N ARG A 362 13.53 26.82 5.21
CA ARG A 362 12.71 26.09 4.24
C ARG A 362 13.39 24.82 3.76
N ILE A 363 12.57 23.87 3.32
CA ILE A 363 13.02 22.72 2.52
C ILE A 363 12.94 23.12 1.05
N HIS A 364 14.01 22.92 0.30
CA HIS A 364 14.07 23.24 -1.13
C HIS A 364 14.15 21.95 -1.95
N SER A 365 13.05 21.56 -2.57
CA SER A 365 13.00 20.39 -3.45
C SER A 365 11.95 20.57 -4.54
N ASP A 366 12.19 19.96 -5.69
CA ASP A 366 11.18 19.74 -6.71
C ASP A 366 10.46 18.39 -6.54
N ARG A 367 10.74 17.65 -5.46
CA ARG A 367 10.10 16.36 -5.14
C ARG A 367 9.16 16.52 -3.96
N GLN A 368 7.89 16.15 -4.15
CA GLN A 368 6.86 16.19 -3.11
C GLN A 368 7.25 15.32 -1.89
N CYS A 369 7.94 14.21 -2.13
CA CYS A 369 8.37 13.27 -1.07
C CYS A 369 9.30 13.93 -0.03
N ALA A 370 10.07 14.95 -0.40
CA ALA A 370 10.95 15.69 0.52
C ALA A 370 10.17 16.49 1.56
N TYR A 371 8.94 16.91 1.23
CA TYR A 371 8.03 17.61 2.15
C TYR A 371 7.12 16.63 2.89
N VAL A 372 6.53 15.68 2.16
CA VAL A 372 5.55 14.72 2.71
C VAL A 372 6.15 13.89 3.83
N ARG A 373 7.34 13.30 3.61
CA ARG A 373 7.95 12.35 4.55
C ARG A 373 8.24 12.96 5.93
N PRO A 374 8.93 14.10 6.05
CA PRO A 374 9.23 14.65 7.37
C PRO A 374 7.98 15.19 8.09
N ILE A 375 6.95 15.65 7.38
CA ILE A 375 5.65 15.99 7.99
C ILE A 375 4.96 14.72 8.50
N ALA A 376 4.79 13.72 7.63
CA ALA A 376 4.04 12.49 7.95
C ALA A 376 4.65 11.69 9.11
N LEU A 377 5.99 11.69 9.22
CA LEU A 377 6.70 10.99 10.28
C LEU A 377 6.90 11.85 11.53
N GLY A 378 6.54 13.15 11.50
CA GLY A 378 6.61 14.07 12.63
C GLY A 378 8.03 14.52 12.99
N LEU A 379 8.86 14.81 11.99
CA LEU A 379 10.24 15.27 12.20
C LEU A 379 10.36 16.79 12.34
N LEU A 380 9.45 17.57 11.78
CA LEU A 380 9.56 19.02 11.73
C LEU A 380 9.05 19.68 13.01
N ASP A 381 9.62 20.83 13.36
CA ASP A 381 9.01 21.70 14.36
C ASP A 381 7.72 22.33 13.79
N PRO A 382 6.74 22.72 14.63
CA PRO A 382 5.41 23.12 14.14
C PRO A 382 5.38 24.25 13.09
N GLU A 383 6.34 25.18 13.16
CA GLU A 383 6.45 26.28 12.20
C GLU A 383 7.02 25.80 10.85
N ASP A 384 8.07 24.98 10.89
CA ASP A 384 8.67 24.38 9.69
C ASP A 384 7.72 23.38 9.03
N GLU A 385 6.93 22.64 9.82
CA GLU A 385 5.88 21.74 9.35
C GLU A 385 4.82 22.50 8.56
N ARG A 386 4.32 23.61 9.11
CA ARG A 386 3.34 24.48 8.45
C ARG A 386 3.89 25.06 7.16
N GLN A 387 5.13 25.55 7.15
CA GLN A 387 5.76 26.08 5.95
C GLN A 387 5.99 24.99 4.91
N ALA A 388 6.47 23.80 5.30
CA ALA A 388 6.67 22.68 4.39
C ALA A 388 5.36 22.18 3.77
N ALA A 389 4.25 22.21 4.51
CA ALA A 389 2.93 21.87 4.00
C ALA A 389 2.41 22.89 2.98
N GLU A 390 2.66 24.19 3.22
CA GLU A 390 2.36 25.26 2.25
C GLU A 390 3.18 25.09 0.96
N ASP A 391 4.50 24.88 1.09
CA ASP A 391 5.41 24.67 -0.03
C ASP A 391 5.04 23.42 -0.84
N LEU A 392 4.64 22.34 -0.17
CA LEU A 392 4.11 21.13 -0.80
C LEU A 392 2.84 21.43 -1.60
N ASN A 393 1.90 22.17 -1.01
CA ASN A 393 0.66 22.53 -1.70
C ASN A 393 0.95 23.38 -2.96
N GLU A 394 1.85 24.37 -2.87
CA GLU A 394 2.27 25.16 -4.03
C GLU A 394 2.92 24.29 -5.11
N LEU A 395 3.77 23.34 -4.71
CA LEU A 395 4.43 22.41 -5.63
C LEU A 395 3.43 21.53 -6.38
N VAL A 396 2.45 20.96 -5.67
CA VAL A 396 1.38 20.16 -6.27
C VAL A 396 0.57 20.99 -7.27
N GLN A 397 0.19 22.23 -6.91
CA GLN A 397 -0.55 23.12 -7.83
C GLN A 397 0.28 23.46 -9.07
N LYS A 398 1.58 23.70 -8.90
CA LYS A 398 2.51 23.97 -10.02
C LYS A 398 2.68 22.76 -10.94
N MET A 399 2.50 21.55 -10.41
CA MET A 399 2.52 20.29 -11.16
C MET A 399 1.15 19.90 -11.71
N ASP A 400 0.22 20.86 -11.83
CA ASP A 400 -1.14 20.64 -12.34
C ASP A 400 -1.87 19.50 -11.60
N TYR A 401 -1.67 19.44 -10.28
CA TYR A 401 -2.23 18.42 -9.40
C TYR A 401 -1.84 16.99 -9.75
N HIS A 402 -0.67 16.79 -10.36
CA HIS A 402 -0.03 15.48 -10.46
C HIS A 402 0.87 15.22 -9.26
N LEU A 403 0.90 13.95 -8.83
CA LEU A 403 1.86 13.49 -7.84
C LEU A 403 3.21 13.18 -8.48
N ASN A 404 4.28 13.35 -7.71
CA ASN A 404 5.61 12.85 -8.07
C ASN A 404 6.27 12.05 -6.92
N THR A 405 5.46 11.52 -6.01
CA THR A 405 5.90 10.63 -4.93
C THR A 405 6.03 9.18 -5.40
N GLY A 406 6.92 8.42 -4.75
CA GLY A 406 7.03 6.97 -4.90
C GLY A 406 6.33 6.22 -3.74
N PHE A 407 6.76 4.99 -3.46
CA PHE A 407 6.09 4.11 -2.52
C PHE A 407 6.04 4.64 -1.08
N LEU A 408 7.12 5.25 -0.60
CA LEU A 408 7.27 5.57 0.83
C LEU A 408 6.52 6.83 1.24
N SER A 409 6.21 7.72 0.29
CA SER A 409 5.55 9.00 0.58
C SER A 409 4.11 9.08 0.05
N THR A 410 3.79 8.35 -1.04
CA THR A 410 2.43 8.37 -1.64
C THR A 410 1.29 8.08 -0.63
N PRO A 411 1.40 7.11 0.29
CA PRO A 411 0.33 6.84 1.28
C PRO A 411 -0.05 8.04 2.15
N PHE A 412 0.88 8.99 2.33
CA PHE A 412 0.71 10.11 3.24
C PHE A 412 0.33 11.41 2.53
N LEU A 413 0.54 11.53 1.21
CA LEU A 413 0.42 12.78 0.45
C LEU A 413 -0.93 13.48 0.65
N CYS A 414 -2.03 12.79 0.37
CA CYS A 414 -3.38 13.37 0.50
C CYS A 414 -3.70 13.72 1.95
N LYS A 415 -3.26 12.87 2.89
CA LYS A 415 -3.47 13.09 4.32
C LYS A 415 -2.76 14.35 4.81
N VAL A 416 -1.46 14.45 4.53
CA VAL A 416 -0.63 15.62 4.89
C VAL A 416 -1.26 16.91 4.39
N LEU A 417 -1.63 16.96 3.10
CA LEU A 417 -2.31 18.12 2.53
C LEU A 417 -3.62 18.45 3.26
N SER A 418 -4.49 17.45 3.46
CA SER A 418 -5.80 17.66 4.07
C SER A 418 -5.73 18.09 5.54
N GLU A 419 -4.81 17.52 6.34
CA GLU A 419 -4.64 17.86 7.76
C GLU A 419 -4.05 19.27 7.96
N HIS A 420 -3.40 19.81 6.92
CA HIS A 420 -2.81 21.16 6.91
C HIS A 420 -3.68 22.21 6.21
N GLY A 421 -4.95 21.91 5.95
CA GLY A 421 -5.92 22.87 5.38
C GLY A 421 -5.94 22.93 3.85
N TYR A 422 -5.21 22.05 3.16
CA TYR A 422 -5.15 21.95 1.70
C TYR A 422 -5.99 20.77 1.18
N ALA A 423 -7.17 20.56 1.77
CA ALA A 423 -8.06 19.46 1.39
C ALA A 423 -8.43 19.50 -0.09
N ASP A 424 -8.74 20.66 -0.66
CA ASP A 424 -9.10 20.77 -2.08
C ASP A 424 -7.96 20.32 -3.01
N THR A 425 -6.71 20.59 -2.65
CA THR A 425 -5.53 20.09 -3.38
C THR A 425 -5.43 18.57 -3.29
N ALA A 426 -5.69 17.98 -2.11
CA ALA A 426 -5.71 16.53 -1.92
C ALA A 426 -6.81 15.85 -2.77
N TYR A 427 -8.01 16.42 -2.82
CA TYR A 427 -9.09 15.89 -3.66
C TYR A 427 -8.77 16.02 -5.16
N ARG A 428 -8.17 17.12 -5.60
CA ARG A 428 -7.74 17.27 -7.01
C ARG A 428 -6.67 16.26 -7.41
N LEU A 429 -5.72 15.97 -6.52
CA LEU A 429 -4.75 14.88 -6.69
C LEU A 429 -5.44 13.52 -6.82
N LEU A 430 -6.37 13.21 -5.92
CA LEU A 430 -7.12 11.95 -5.97
C LEU A 430 -7.87 11.79 -7.30
N LEU A 431 -8.50 12.88 -7.77
CA LEU A 431 -9.36 12.89 -8.95
C LEU A 431 -8.60 13.09 -10.28
N GLN A 432 -7.27 13.21 -10.24
CA GLN A 432 -6.45 13.34 -11.44
C GLN A 432 -6.55 12.06 -12.29
N ASP A 433 -7.10 12.20 -13.49
CA ASP A 433 -7.39 11.09 -14.41
C ASP A 433 -6.41 11.01 -15.60
N ILE A 434 -5.41 11.90 -15.62
CA ILE A 434 -4.26 11.86 -16.53
C ILE A 434 -3.05 11.27 -15.80
N CYS A 435 -2.21 10.51 -16.50
CA CYS A 435 -1.01 9.92 -15.92
C CYS A 435 0.04 11.01 -15.54
N PRO A 436 0.67 10.93 -14.36
CA PRO A 436 0.43 9.98 -13.27
C PRO A 436 -0.78 10.38 -12.41
N GLY A 437 -1.62 9.40 -12.05
CA GLY A 437 -2.79 9.58 -11.19
C GLY A 437 -3.49 8.26 -10.87
N TRP A 438 -4.20 8.16 -9.74
CA TRP A 438 -4.93 6.93 -9.40
C TRP A 438 -6.09 6.66 -10.35
N LEU A 439 -6.84 7.69 -10.73
CA LEU A 439 -7.99 7.52 -11.61
C LEU A 439 -7.59 7.31 -13.07
N TYR A 440 -6.35 7.63 -13.46
CA TYR A 440 -5.82 7.25 -14.77
C TYR A 440 -5.95 5.74 -15.02
N ALA A 441 -5.49 4.91 -14.07
CA ALA A 441 -5.62 3.46 -14.17
C ALA A 441 -7.08 3.02 -14.23
N VAL A 442 -7.95 3.65 -13.42
CA VAL A 442 -9.40 3.38 -13.42
C VAL A 442 -10.02 3.69 -14.80
N LYS A 443 -9.71 4.84 -15.40
CA LYS A 443 -10.18 5.23 -16.74
C LYS A 443 -9.70 4.27 -17.84
N LYS A 444 -8.53 3.65 -17.66
CA LYS A 444 -7.98 2.63 -18.54
C LYS A 444 -8.58 1.22 -18.28
N GLY A 445 -9.55 1.09 -17.37
CA GLY A 445 -10.28 -0.16 -17.12
C GLY A 445 -9.63 -1.08 -16.10
N ALA A 446 -8.74 -0.56 -15.25
CA ALA A 446 -8.14 -1.32 -14.16
C ALA A 446 -9.19 -1.83 -13.17
N THR A 447 -9.05 -3.10 -12.77
CA THR A 447 -9.87 -3.75 -11.72
C THR A 447 -9.06 -4.04 -10.44
N THR A 448 -7.79 -3.63 -10.45
CA THR A 448 -6.76 -3.80 -9.42
C THR A 448 -5.83 -2.59 -9.50
N ILE A 449 -5.06 -2.35 -8.45
CA ILE A 449 -4.02 -1.31 -8.44
C ILE A 449 -2.81 -1.80 -9.23
N TRP A 450 -2.18 -0.93 -10.01
CA TRP A 450 -0.97 -1.24 -10.77
C TRP A 450 0.30 -0.94 -9.97
N GLU A 451 1.40 -1.60 -10.33
CA GLU A 451 2.72 -1.38 -9.73
C GLU A 451 3.30 -0.02 -10.12
N THR A 452 3.14 0.36 -11.38
CA THR A 452 3.57 1.65 -11.93
C THR A 452 2.36 2.51 -12.27
N TRP A 453 2.56 3.83 -12.26
CA TRP A 453 1.50 4.78 -12.59
C TRP A 453 1.02 4.66 -14.04
N ASP A 454 1.88 4.18 -14.94
CA ASP A 454 1.66 4.05 -16.38
C ASP A 454 1.64 2.60 -16.88
N GLY A 455 1.34 1.62 -16.01
CA GLY A 455 1.34 0.18 -16.37
C GLY A 455 0.59 -0.17 -17.65
N VAL A 456 -0.41 0.63 -18.02
CA VAL A 456 -0.87 0.80 -19.40
C VAL A 456 -0.64 2.23 -19.84
N ARG A 457 0.16 2.46 -20.88
CA ARG A 457 0.50 3.78 -21.43
C ARG A 457 -0.64 4.38 -22.26
N GLU A 458 -0.48 5.64 -22.66
CA GLU A 458 -1.46 6.31 -23.51
C GLU A 458 -1.62 5.66 -24.89
N ASP A 459 -0.53 5.14 -25.45
CA ASP A 459 -0.53 4.38 -26.70
C ASP A 459 -1.06 2.94 -26.56
N GLY A 460 -1.43 2.53 -25.34
CA GLY A 460 -1.94 1.19 -25.02
C GLY A 460 -0.86 0.17 -24.66
N THR A 461 0.43 0.52 -24.75
CA THR A 461 1.53 -0.39 -24.40
C THR A 461 1.45 -0.77 -22.93
N VAL A 462 1.58 -2.07 -22.64
CA VAL A 462 1.47 -2.63 -21.28
C VAL A 462 2.83 -3.04 -20.72
N HIS A 463 3.08 -2.77 -19.44
CA HIS A 463 4.30 -3.21 -18.75
C HIS A 463 4.10 -3.33 -17.23
N ASP A 464 5.03 -4.04 -16.60
CA ASP A 464 5.07 -4.33 -15.16
C ASP A 464 3.78 -4.98 -14.62
N SER A 465 3.66 -5.16 -13.30
CA SER A 465 2.47 -5.81 -12.74
C SER A 465 1.27 -4.87 -12.75
N LEU A 466 0.11 -5.41 -13.16
CA LEU A 466 -1.17 -4.71 -13.07
C LEU A 466 -1.96 -5.11 -11.80
N ASN A 467 -1.28 -5.65 -10.79
CA ASN A 467 -1.88 -6.05 -9.52
C ASN A 467 -0.89 -5.96 -8.34
N HIS A 468 -0.69 -4.74 -7.86
CA HIS A 468 0.21 -4.38 -6.76
C HIS A 468 -0.51 -3.45 -5.77
N TYR A 469 -0.62 -3.81 -4.48
CA TYR A 469 -1.50 -3.06 -3.57
C TYR A 469 -0.95 -1.69 -3.11
N SER A 470 0.36 -1.42 -3.25
CA SER A 470 1.07 -0.32 -2.57
C SER A 470 0.46 1.06 -2.82
N TYR A 471 0.13 1.42 -4.07
CA TYR A 471 -0.54 2.70 -4.36
C TYR A 471 -2.02 2.73 -3.97
N GLY A 472 -2.62 1.57 -3.68
CA GLY A 472 -3.94 1.47 -3.09
C GLY A 472 -4.00 1.97 -1.65
N ALA A 473 -2.85 2.25 -1.01
CA ALA A 473 -2.79 2.82 0.33
C ALA A 473 -3.51 4.16 0.47
N VAL A 474 -3.74 4.88 -0.64
CA VAL A 474 -4.58 6.09 -0.66
C VAL A 474 -6.02 5.82 -0.19
N VAL A 475 -6.51 4.59 -0.30
CA VAL A 475 -7.86 4.23 0.16
C VAL A 475 -7.98 4.35 1.67
N GLY A 476 -6.90 4.19 2.44
CA GLY A 476 -6.90 4.49 3.88
C GLY A 476 -7.28 5.94 4.19
N TRP A 477 -6.93 6.89 3.32
CA TRP A 477 -7.32 8.31 3.44
C TRP A 477 -8.83 8.52 3.26
N LEU A 478 -9.50 7.67 2.46
CA LEU A 478 -10.96 7.71 2.31
C LEU A 478 -11.67 7.39 3.63
N PHE A 479 -11.10 6.48 4.43
CA PHE A 479 -11.61 6.15 5.76
C PHE A 479 -11.20 7.20 6.80
N ASP A 480 -9.90 7.47 6.91
CA ASP A 480 -9.34 8.23 8.04
C ASP A 480 -9.50 9.76 7.93
N SER A 481 -9.76 10.26 6.73
CA SER A 481 -9.81 11.70 6.45
C SER A 481 -11.08 12.11 5.71
N VAL A 482 -11.43 11.48 4.58
CA VAL A 482 -12.69 11.81 3.86
C VAL A 482 -13.91 11.55 4.74
N CYS A 483 -14.00 10.34 5.32
CA CYS A 483 -15.03 10.00 6.30
C CYS A 483 -14.57 10.21 7.75
N GLY A 484 -13.26 10.37 7.98
CA GLY A 484 -12.71 10.80 9.27
C GLY A 484 -12.67 9.72 10.36
N ILE A 485 -12.94 8.45 10.05
CA ILE A 485 -13.01 7.35 11.02
C ILE A 485 -11.60 6.92 11.41
N ARG A 486 -11.24 7.02 12.69
CA ARG A 486 -9.93 6.61 13.21
C ARG A 486 -10.08 5.83 14.51
N VAL A 487 -9.41 4.69 14.60
CA VAL A 487 -9.37 3.83 15.79
C VAL A 487 -7.94 3.68 16.30
N SER A 488 -7.76 3.83 17.61
CA SER A 488 -6.49 3.63 18.29
C SER A 488 -6.71 3.05 19.69
N GLY A 489 -6.57 1.73 19.84
CA GLY A 489 -6.81 1.01 21.07
C GLY A 489 -8.30 1.04 21.38
N ASP A 490 -8.66 1.65 22.50
CA ASP A 490 -10.05 1.91 22.91
C ASP A 490 -10.57 3.29 22.45
N GLN A 491 -9.74 4.08 21.77
CA GLN A 491 -10.10 5.44 21.36
C GLN A 491 -10.67 5.46 19.95
N ILE A 492 -11.83 6.11 19.81
CA ILE A 492 -12.46 6.43 18.52
C ILE A 492 -12.39 7.94 18.30
N SER A 493 -12.00 8.36 17.09
CA SER A 493 -12.16 9.74 16.66
C SER A 493 -12.80 9.81 15.28
N ILE A 494 -13.64 10.84 15.09
CA ILE A 494 -14.37 11.10 13.86
C ILE A 494 -14.11 12.56 13.44
N CYS A 495 -13.25 12.72 12.45
CA CYS A 495 -12.79 14.02 11.94
C CYS A 495 -12.92 14.08 10.41
N PRO A 496 -14.15 14.10 9.85
CA PRO A 496 -14.35 14.08 8.41
C PRO A 496 -13.87 15.39 7.78
N THR A 497 -13.28 15.28 6.59
CA THR A 497 -12.77 16.40 5.78
C THR A 497 -13.46 16.40 4.41
N PRO A 498 -14.72 16.89 4.30
CA PRO A 498 -15.43 16.97 3.03
C PRO A 498 -14.75 17.97 2.10
N GLY A 499 -14.29 17.53 0.92
CA GLY A 499 -13.76 18.40 -0.14
C GLY A 499 -14.84 18.83 -1.11
N GLU A 500 -14.67 19.98 -1.77
CA GLU A 500 -15.70 20.52 -2.68
C GLU A 500 -15.96 19.63 -3.91
N ALA A 501 -15.00 18.75 -4.24
CA ALA A 501 -15.07 17.89 -5.40
C ALA A 501 -16.07 16.72 -5.28
N LEU A 502 -16.50 16.37 -4.07
CA LEU A 502 -17.50 15.32 -3.83
C LEU A 502 -18.76 15.92 -3.18
N THR A 503 -19.92 15.39 -3.56
CA THR A 503 -21.22 15.80 -2.99
C THR A 503 -21.62 14.95 -1.79
N GLU A 504 -21.17 13.69 -1.74
CA GLU A 504 -21.39 12.79 -0.61
C GLU A 504 -20.28 11.75 -0.52
N ALA A 505 -20.02 11.27 0.70
CA ALA A 505 -19.18 10.11 0.98
C ALA A 505 -19.64 9.42 2.26
N SER A 506 -19.48 8.09 2.33
CA SER A 506 -19.81 7.29 3.50
C SER A 506 -18.86 6.12 3.64
N ALA A 507 -18.41 5.87 4.87
CA ALA A 507 -17.64 4.70 5.23
C ALA A 507 -18.27 3.97 6.42
N ILE A 508 -18.18 2.64 6.39
CA ILE A 508 -18.45 1.74 7.51
C ILE A 508 -17.17 0.97 7.80
N TYR A 509 -16.78 0.94 9.07
CA TYR A 509 -15.65 0.16 9.56
C TYR A 509 -16.11 -0.74 10.71
N ASP A 510 -16.13 -2.04 10.45
CA ASP A 510 -16.33 -3.10 11.44
C ASP A 510 -15.02 -3.32 12.20
N SER A 511 -14.74 -2.39 13.12
CA SER A 511 -13.52 -2.38 13.93
C SER A 511 -13.52 -3.42 15.06
N PRO A 512 -12.38 -3.66 15.74
CA PRO A 512 -12.35 -4.48 16.95
C PRO A 512 -13.24 -3.96 18.10
N LEU A 513 -13.60 -2.68 18.08
CA LEU A 513 -14.52 -2.07 19.04
C LEU A 513 -16.00 -2.20 18.63
N GLY A 514 -16.27 -2.75 17.44
CA GLY A 514 -17.59 -2.82 16.82
C GLY A 514 -17.72 -1.88 15.62
N ARG A 515 -18.92 -1.84 15.04
CA ARG A 515 -19.23 -1.05 13.85
C ARG A 515 -19.18 0.45 14.13
N ILE A 516 -18.34 1.15 13.38
CA ILE A 516 -18.27 2.62 13.33
C ILE A 516 -18.67 3.04 11.92
N ALA A 517 -19.53 4.04 11.80
CA ALA A 517 -19.86 4.63 10.50
C ALA A 517 -19.77 6.15 10.56
N CYS A 518 -19.33 6.74 9.46
CA CYS A 518 -19.40 8.18 9.24
C CYS A 518 -19.68 8.41 7.76
N GLY A 519 -20.77 9.10 7.47
CA GLY A 519 -21.05 9.62 6.15
C GLY A 519 -21.43 11.09 6.22
N TRP A 520 -21.25 11.77 5.11
CA TRP A 520 -21.66 13.15 4.94
C TRP A 520 -22.25 13.38 3.56
N LYS A 521 -23.15 14.35 3.49
CA LYS A 521 -23.81 14.77 2.26
C LYS A 521 -23.97 16.28 2.24
N ARG A 522 -23.60 16.91 1.13
CA ARG A 522 -23.78 18.34 0.91
C ARG A 522 -25.26 18.60 0.58
N GLU A 523 -25.87 19.44 1.39
CA GLU A 523 -27.23 19.93 1.20
C GLU A 523 -27.19 21.43 0.87
N THR A 524 -28.32 22.01 0.51
CA THR A 524 -28.38 23.42 0.08
C THR A 524 -27.93 24.41 1.18
N ASP A 525 -28.20 24.08 2.44
CA ASP A 525 -28.01 24.91 3.62
C ASP A 525 -26.79 24.51 4.47
N GLY A 526 -26.04 23.49 4.08
CA GLY A 526 -25.00 22.93 4.92
C GLY A 526 -24.45 21.57 4.48
N ILE A 527 -23.86 20.85 5.43
CA ILE A 527 -23.47 19.45 5.29
C ILE A 527 -24.18 18.66 6.37
N GLN A 528 -24.91 17.62 5.95
CA GLN A 528 -25.50 16.63 6.85
C GLN A 528 -24.48 15.53 7.10
N TYR A 529 -24.33 15.11 8.35
CA TYR A 529 -23.49 14.00 8.77
C TYR A 529 -24.35 12.90 9.39
N HIS A 530 -24.01 11.66 9.09
CA HIS A 530 -24.58 10.47 9.69
C HIS A 530 -23.47 9.68 10.37
N ILE A 531 -23.54 9.53 11.69
CA ILE A 531 -22.49 8.93 12.51
C ILE A 531 -23.06 7.80 13.35
N VAL A 532 -22.37 6.65 13.35
CA VAL A 532 -22.69 5.49 14.21
C VAL A 532 -21.50 5.19 15.10
N ILE A 533 -21.71 5.19 16.41
CA ILE A 533 -20.73 4.81 17.43
C ILE A 533 -21.12 3.45 18.04
N PRO A 534 -20.20 2.47 18.10
CA PRO A 534 -20.52 1.14 18.59
C PRO A 534 -20.95 1.14 20.05
N ALA A 535 -21.65 0.08 20.45
CA ALA A 535 -22.04 -0.13 21.84
C ALA A 535 -20.79 -0.15 22.74
N ASN A 536 -20.87 0.54 23.90
CA ASN A 536 -19.75 0.78 24.83
C ASN A 536 -18.59 1.63 24.29
N GLY A 537 -18.73 2.23 23.10
CA GLY A 537 -17.78 3.19 22.55
C GLY A 537 -18.09 4.63 22.94
N GLU A 538 -17.05 5.46 22.94
CA GLU A 538 -17.12 6.92 22.95
C GLU A 538 -16.23 7.45 21.82
N ALA A 539 -16.71 8.42 21.06
CA ALA A 539 -15.96 9.03 19.98
C ALA A 539 -15.74 10.53 20.20
N ARG A 540 -14.50 10.97 20.00
CA ARG A 540 -14.17 12.40 19.87
C ARG A 540 -14.49 12.84 18.45
N VAL A 541 -15.50 13.67 18.29
CA VAL A 541 -16.00 14.13 16.99
C VAL A 541 -15.61 15.58 16.77
N ARG A 542 -15.02 15.87 15.62
CA ARG A 542 -14.69 17.23 15.17
C ARG A 542 -15.20 17.43 13.76
N LEU A 543 -16.37 18.07 13.64
CA LEU A 543 -16.91 18.46 12.34
C LEU A 543 -16.26 19.78 11.87
N PRO A 544 -16.07 19.98 10.56
CA PRO A 544 -15.54 21.23 10.01
C PRO A 544 -16.29 22.47 10.51
N GLY A 545 -15.56 23.47 11.01
CA GLY A 545 -16.15 24.71 11.51
C GLY A 545 -16.79 24.63 12.91
N GLU A 546 -16.93 23.42 13.47
CA GLU A 546 -17.58 23.19 14.76
C GLU A 546 -16.57 22.94 15.89
N LYS A 547 -17.03 23.15 17.13
CA LYS A 547 -16.23 22.79 18.31
C LYS A 547 -16.16 21.27 18.46
N PRO A 548 -15.02 20.71 18.90
CA PRO A 548 -14.93 19.29 19.23
C PRO A 548 -15.99 18.90 20.26
N GLN A 549 -16.61 17.75 20.06
CA GLN A 549 -17.60 17.18 20.97
C GLN A 549 -17.33 15.69 21.19
N VAL A 550 -17.98 15.14 22.21
CA VAL A 550 -17.89 13.74 22.56
C VAL A 550 -19.26 13.11 22.34
N LEU A 551 -19.32 12.08 21.51
CA LEU A 551 -20.53 11.29 21.28
C LEU A 551 -20.36 9.90 21.92
N THR A 552 -21.37 9.47 22.67
CA THR A 552 -21.43 8.11 23.23
C THR A 552 -21.94 7.12 22.17
N ALA A 553 -22.07 5.85 22.54
CA ALA A 553 -22.73 4.84 21.72
C ALA A 553 -24.12 5.31 21.22
N GLY A 554 -24.37 5.14 19.92
CA GLY A 554 -25.61 5.57 19.29
C GLY A 554 -25.47 5.92 17.81
N GLU A 555 -26.58 6.36 17.24
CA GLU A 555 -26.71 6.83 15.86
C GLU A 555 -27.11 8.30 15.89
N TYR A 556 -26.41 9.13 15.11
CA TYR A 556 -26.50 10.58 15.16
C TYR A 556 -26.61 11.16 13.75
N ASP A 557 -27.66 11.95 13.53
CA ASP A 557 -27.76 12.84 12.37
C ASP A 557 -27.44 14.27 12.81
N LEU A 558 -26.37 14.84 12.27
CA LEU A 558 -25.88 16.18 12.61
C LEU A 558 -25.90 17.07 11.37
N GLN A 559 -26.22 18.36 11.55
CA GLN A 559 -26.21 19.35 10.46
C GLN A 559 -25.21 20.45 10.79
N VAL A 560 -24.28 20.71 9.88
CA VAL A 560 -23.39 21.88 9.91
C VAL A 560 -23.89 22.88 8.88
N TYR A 561 -24.42 24.02 9.31
CA TYR A 561 -24.97 25.03 8.41
C TYR A 561 -23.86 25.86 7.77
N LYS A 562 -24.06 26.29 6.53
CA LYS A 562 -23.21 27.33 5.91
C LYS A 562 -23.44 28.63 6.68
N TYR A 563 -22.41 29.13 7.37
CA TYR A 563 -22.42 30.49 7.91
C TYR A 563 -22.56 31.47 6.74
N LYS A 564 -23.60 32.32 6.77
CA LYS A 564 -23.87 33.33 5.73
C LYS A 564 -22.89 34.48 5.74
#